data_AF-A0A0A8VFJ3-F1
#
_entry.id   AF-A0A0A8VFJ3-F1
#
_cell.length_a   1.000
_cell.length_b   1.000
_cell.length_c   1.000
_cell.angle_alpha   90.00
_cell.angle_beta   90.00
_cell.angle_gamma   90.00
#
_symmetry.space_group_name_H-M   'P 1'
#
loop_
_entity.id
_entity.type
_entity.pdbx_description
1 polymer ?
#
loop_
_entity_poly.entity_id
_entity_poly.type
_entity_poly.pdbx_seq_one_letter_code
_entity_poly.pdbx_strand_id
1 'polypeptide(L)' 'MAKSIIDLIGREEANRLMAAAVAKAAQENRDLGLPEPVKVNGVWVKKYPDGEIKKM' A
#
# COMPACT_ATOMS: atom_id res chain seq x y z
N MET A 1 -22.15 -13.84 16.91
CA MET A 1 -21.29 -12.89 16.16
C MET A 1 -20.41 -13.70 15.23
N ALA A 2 -20.28 -13.30 13.97
CA ALA A 2 -19.30 -13.91 13.07
C ALA A 2 -17.90 -13.50 13.53
N LYS A 3 -16.99 -14.48 13.68
CA LYS A 3 -15.58 -14.19 13.96
C LYS A 3 -14.96 -13.52 12.74
N SER A 4 -14.16 -12.48 12.97
CA SER A 4 -13.39 -11.86 11.88
C SER A 4 -12.44 -12.90 11.28
N ILE A 5 -12.07 -12.74 10.00
CA ILE A 5 -10.99 -13.52 9.38
C ILE A 5 -9.71 -13.45 10.22
N ILE A 6 -9.42 -12.29 10.82
CA ILE A 6 -8.27 -12.10 11.70
C ILE A 6 -8.36 -13.00 12.95
N ASP A 7 -9.57 -13.17 13.50
CA ASP A 7 -9.79 -14.02 14.68
C ASP A 7 -9.68 -15.51 14.34
N LEU A 8 -9.85 -15.88 13.07
CA LEU A 8 -9.78 -17.27 12.61
C LEU A 8 -8.35 -17.69 12.26
N ILE A 9 -7.56 -16.80 11.65
CA ILE A 9 -6.20 -17.11 11.16
C ILE A 9 -5.09 -16.56 12.07
N GLY A 10 -5.44 -15.71 13.03
CA GLY A 10 -4.49 -15.03 13.91
C GLY A 10 -3.92 -13.75 13.29
N ARG A 11 -3.54 -12.81 14.16
CA ARG A 11 -3.04 -11.48 13.75
C ARG A 11 -1.77 -11.54 12.92
N GLU A 12 -0.86 -12.46 13.25
CA GLU A 12 0.42 -12.58 12.56
C GLU A 12 0.24 -13.01 11.10
N GLU A 13 -0.58 -14.04 10.86
CA GLU A 13 -0.87 -14.52 9.51
C GLU A 13 -1.69 -13.49 8.72
N ALA A 14 -2.64 -12.82 9.37
CA ALA A 14 -3.38 -11.71 8.74
C ALA A 14 -2.43 -10.59 8.28
N ASN A 15 -1.44 -10.22 9.12
CA ASN A 15 -0.44 -9.22 8.76
C ASN A 15 0.44 -9.68 7.60
N ARG A 16 0.85 -10.97 7.57
CA ARG A 16 1.64 -11.54 6.48
C ARG A 16 0.90 -11.46 5.14
N LEU A 17 -0.37 -11.90 5.12
CA LEU A 17 -1.21 -11.86 3.93
C LEU A 17 -1.43 -10.42 3.46
N MET A 18 -1.69 -9.49 4.40
CA MET A 18 -1.90 -8.09 4.06
C MET A 18 -0.63 -7.43 3.52
N ALA A 19 0.54 -7.73 4.09
CA ALA A 19 1.82 -7.24 3.59
C ALA A 19 2.09 -7.72 2.15
N ALA A 20 1.84 -9.00 1.86
CA ALA A 20 1.98 -9.55 0.51
C ALA A 20 1.01 -8.90 -0.49
N ALA A 21 -0.26 -8.69 -0.10
CA ALA A 21 -1.25 -8.04 -0.93
C ALA A 21 -0.88 -6.57 -1.23
N VAL A 22 -0.42 -5.83 -0.23
CA VAL A 22 0.02 -4.44 -0.38
C VAL A 22 1.26 -4.35 -1.29
N ALA A 23 2.23 -5.25 -1.12
CA ALA A 23 3.43 -5.28 -1.97
C ALA A 23 3.06 -5.56 -3.44
N LYS A 24 2.14 -6.50 -3.68
CA LYS A 24 1.64 -6.80 -5.03
C LYS A 24 0.92 -5.59 -5.64
N ALA A 25 0.00 -4.96 -4.91
CA ALA A 25 -0.72 -3.78 -5.39
C ALA A 25 0.22 -2.60 -5.67
N ALA A 26 1.25 -2.39 -4.85
CA ALA A 26 2.27 -1.38 -5.08
C ALA A 26 3.05 -1.64 -6.38
N GLN A 27 3.41 -2.90 -6.65
CA GLN A 27 4.08 -3.26 -7.90
C GLN A 27 3.17 -3.04 -9.11
N GLU A 28 1.92 -3.51 -9.07
CA GLU A 28 0.95 -3.31 -10.15
C GLU A 28 0.72 -1.83 -10.45
N ASN A 29 0.64 -0.99 -9.41
CA ASN A 29 0.52 0.46 -9.59
C ASN A 29 1.74 1.07 -10.29
N ARG A 30 2.95 0.62 -9.97
CA ARG A 30 4.17 1.07 -10.67
C ARG A 30 4.14 0.67 -12.14
N ASP A 31 3.76 -0.57 -12.43
CA ASP A 31 3.68 -1.10 -13.79
C ASP A 31 2.63 -0.35 -14.62
N LEU A 32 1.56 0.14 -13.98
CA LEU A 32 0.52 0.97 -14.58
C LEU A 32 0.88 2.46 -14.69
N GLY A 33 2.06 2.88 -14.22
CA GLY A 33 2.45 4.30 -14.23
C GLY A 33 1.77 5.15 -13.16
N LEU A 34 1.10 4.54 -12.18
CA LEU A 34 0.34 5.25 -11.15
C LEU A 34 1.25 5.85 -10.08
N PRO A 35 0.89 7.00 -9.51
CA PRO A 35 1.71 7.65 -8.50
C PRO A 35 1.61 6.94 -7.13
N GLU A 36 2.74 6.91 -6.43
CA GLU A 36 2.82 6.47 -5.05
C GLU A 36 2.58 7.64 -4.08
N PRO A 37 1.81 7.45 -3.00
CA PRO A 37 1.69 8.42 -1.93
C PRO A 37 2.95 8.40 -1.05
N VAL A 38 3.71 9.50 -1.03
CA VAL A 38 4.92 9.64 -0.20
C VAL A 38 4.85 10.90 0.66
N LYS A 39 5.51 10.89 1.81
CA LYS A 39 5.56 12.04 2.71
C LYS A 39 6.92 12.74 2.60
N VAL A 40 6.94 13.95 2.06
CA VAL A 40 8.15 14.78 1.87
C VAL A 40 8.01 16.02 2.75
N ASN A 41 8.99 16.25 3.65
CA ASN A 41 8.97 17.38 4.59
C ASN A 41 7.64 17.53 5.36
N GLY A 42 7.04 16.40 5.75
CA GLY A 42 5.77 16.38 6.48
C GLY A 42 4.51 16.48 5.62
N VAL A 43 4.63 16.77 4.32
CA VAL A 43 3.51 16.93 3.37
C VAL A 43 3.34 15.67 2.52
N TRP A 44 2.10 15.23 2.36
CA TRP A 44 1.76 14.14 1.45
C TRP A 44 1.77 14.61 -0.01
N VAL A 45 2.49 13.87 -0.86
CA VAL A 45 2.63 14.14 -2.29
C VAL A 45 2.46 12.84 -3.07
N LYS A 46 2.03 12.97 -4.33
CA LYS A 46 2.00 11.92 -5.35
C LYS A 46 3.35 11.91 -6.04
N LYS A 47 4.09 10.79 -5.95
CA LYS A 47 5.34 10.56 -6.68
C LYS A 47 5.10 9.60 -7.83
N TYR A 48 5.24 10.06 -9.06
CA TYR A 48 5.09 9.26 -10.26
C TYR A 48 6.36 8.45 -10.56
N PRO A 49 6.28 7.36 -11.34
CA PRO A 49 7.44 6.52 -11.67
C PRO A 49 8.55 7.24 -12.44
N ASP A 50 8.23 8.30 -13.18
CA ASP A 50 9.18 9.18 -13.87
C ASP A 50 9.91 10.17 -12.93
N GLY A 51 9.56 10.16 -11.64
CA GLY A 51 10.11 11.04 -10.62
C GLY A 51 9.35 12.35 -10.45
N GLU A 52 8.29 12.60 -11.21
CA GLU A 52 7.43 13.77 -11.02
C GLU A 52 6.79 13.73 -9.63
N ILE A 53 6.79 14.87 -8.93
CA ILE A 53 6.15 15.03 -7.64
C ILE A 53 5.05 16.07 -7.76
N LYS A 54 3.82 15.65 -7.48
CA LYS A 54 2.65 16.54 -7.41
C LYS A 54 2.12 16.58 -5.98
N LYS A 55 1.68 17.75 -5.53
CA LYS A 55 0.93 17.84 -4.27
C LYS A 55 -0.32 16.96 -4.38
N MET A 56 -0.66 16.27 -3.29
CA MET A 56 -1.81 15.38 -3.28
C MET A 56 -3.11 16.09 -3.64
#